data_AF-A0A3B6TNV1-F1
#
_entry.id   AF-A0A3B6TNV1-F1
#
_cell.length_a   1.000
_cell.length_b   1.000
_cell.length_c   1.000
_cell.angle_alpha   90.00
_cell.angle_beta   90.00
_cell.angle_gamma   90.00
#
_symmetry.space_group_name_H-M   'P 1'
#
loop_
_entity.id
_entity.type
_entity.pdbx_description
1 polymer ?
#
loop_
_entity_poly.entity_id
_entity_poly.type
_entity_poly.pdbx_seq_one_letter_code
_entity_poly.pdbx_strand_id
1 'polypeptide(L)'
;MSLCCCSAGSRRLLLPRVFLGQRRQARRPLLHLRTTATAAASSSATSLSTQQQRQVSLYVDALLYWNQRMNLTAVTDESEVMTRHVVDSLAVLPPLERAYTSRGGDISGIRLVDVGSGAGLPGLILAVARPSWKFTLLESMRKRCTFLEHAVEVMELSNVDVVCDRAEDRMLAKVMISESHLM
;
A
#
# COMPACT_ATOMS: atom_id res chain seq x y z
N MET A 1 -28.48 -56.54 -12.67
CA MET A 1 -27.76 -55.38 -13.23
C MET A 1 -28.38 -54.11 -12.68
N SER A 2 -27.53 -53.20 -12.20
CA SER A 2 -27.78 -51.83 -11.72
C SER A 2 -28.48 -51.60 -10.37
N LEU A 3 -27.63 -51.48 -9.35
CA LEU A 3 -27.64 -50.53 -8.22
C LEU A 3 -28.15 -49.12 -8.65
N CYS A 4 -28.49 -48.14 -7.81
CA CYS A 4 -28.84 -47.96 -6.40
C CYS A 4 -29.16 -46.44 -6.27
N CYS A 5 -29.96 -46.08 -5.28
CA CYS A 5 -30.40 -44.78 -4.79
C CYS A 5 -29.50 -43.50 -4.87
N CYS A 6 -30.22 -42.37 -4.81
CA CYS A 6 -29.99 -41.14 -4.02
C CYS A 6 -29.30 -39.89 -4.61
N SER A 7 -30.15 -38.86 -4.79
CA SER A 7 -30.12 -37.53 -4.14
C SER A 7 -28.95 -36.56 -4.38
N ALA A 8 -29.33 -35.41 -4.96
CA ALA A 8 -28.94 -34.02 -4.65
C ALA A 8 -27.60 -33.77 -3.94
N GLY A 9 -26.68 -33.10 -4.66
CA GLY A 9 -25.43 -32.56 -4.11
C GLY A 9 -25.17 -31.15 -4.63
N SER A 10 -25.72 -30.16 -3.92
CA SER A 10 -25.39 -28.74 -4.08
C SER A 10 -23.93 -28.52 -3.64
N ARG A 11 -23.04 -28.16 -4.58
CA ARG A 11 -21.63 -27.87 -4.26
C ARG A 11 -21.54 -26.51 -3.57
N ARG A 12 -21.65 -26.53 -2.24
CA ARG A 12 -21.14 -25.45 -1.38
C ARG A 12 -19.62 -25.40 -1.55
N LEU A 13 -19.14 -24.30 -2.13
CA LEU A 13 -17.74 -23.90 -2.01
C LEU A 13 -17.47 -23.64 -0.52
N LEU A 14 -16.62 -24.48 0.07
CA LEU A 14 -16.08 -24.32 1.42
C LEU A 14 -15.09 -23.16 1.41
N LEU A 15 -15.56 -21.96 1.80
CA LEU A 15 -14.69 -20.89 2.28
C LEU A 15 -14.09 -21.33 3.62
N PRO A 16 -12.75 -21.25 3.81
CA PRO A 16 -12.17 -21.51 5.12
C PRO A 16 -12.67 -20.47 6.12
N ARG A 17 -13.18 -20.98 7.24
CA ARG A 17 -13.71 -20.23 8.38
C ARG A 17 -12.69 -19.20 8.85
N VAL A 18 -12.99 -17.93 8.59
CA VAL A 18 -12.37 -16.79 9.27
C VAL A 18 -12.63 -16.97 10.78
N PHE A 19 -11.54 -17.04 11.53
CA PHE A 19 -11.54 -17.26 12.96
C PHE A 19 -12.11 -16.01 13.65
N LEU A 20 -13.29 -16.13 14.27
CA LEU A 20 -13.73 -15.22 15.33
C LEU A 20 -12.82 -15.43 16.55
N GLY A 21 -11.82 -14.57 16.68
CA GLY A 21 -11.08 -14.38 17.93
C GLY A 21 -11.49 -13.06 18.56
N GLN A 22 -12.41 -13.11 19.52
CA GLN A 22 -12.71 -11.97 20.40
C GLN A 22 -11.40 -11.45 21.02
N ARG A 23 -10.92 -10.29 20.58
CA ARG A 23 -9.98 -9.48 21.36
C ARG A 23 -10.72 -8.26 21.90
N ARG A 24 -10.74 -8.20 23.22
CA ARG A 24 -11.35 -7.17 24.06
C ARG A 24 -11.02 -5.78 23.51
N GLN A 25 -12.06 -4.98 23.33
CA GLN A 25 -11.96 -3.53 23.16
C GLN A 25 -11.20 -2.93 24.34
N ALA A 26 -9.90 -2.74 24.20
CA ALA A 26 -9.17 -1.80 25.04
C ALA A 26 -9.18 -0.47 24.28
N ARG A 27 -10.14 0.41 24.63
CA ARG A 27 -10.08 1.83 24.28
C ARG A 27 -8.76 2.37 24.82
N ARG A 28 -7.77 2.60 23.95
CA ARG A 28 -6.48 3.22 24.28
C ARG A 28 -6.38 4.58 23.60
N PRO A 29 -5.73 5.56 24.24
CA PRO A 29 -5.94 6.97 23.92
C PRO A 29 -5.35 7.30 22.55
N LEU A 30 -6.07 8.13 21.80
CA LEU A 30 -5.58 8.84 20.62
C LEU A 30 -4.25 9.52 20.99
N LEU A 31 -3.14 8.98 20.48
CA LEU A 31 -1.81 9.54 20.66
C LEU A 31 -1.78 10.93 20.02
N HIS A 32 -1.78 11.96 20.86
CA HIS A 32 -1.39 13.31 20.47
C HIS A 32 0.12 13.30 20.23
N LEU A 33 0.52 13.24 18.96
CA LEU A 33 1.92 13.31 18.56
C LEU A 33 2.43 14.75 18.81
N ARG A 34 3.22 14.95 19.87
CA ARG A 34 4.03 16.16 20.05
C ARG A 34 5.44 15.87 19.57
N THR A 35 5.78 16.39 18.41
CA THR A 35 7.08 16.26 17.76
C THR A 35 8.12 17.12 18.47
N THR A 36 9.22 16.52 18.90
CA THR A 36 10.49 17.22 19.15
C THR A 36 11.53 16.70 18.17
N ALA A 37 11.69 17.40 17.04
CA ALA A 37 12.81 17.21 16.13
C ALA A 37 13.27 18.57 15.61
N THR A 38 14.53 18.88 15.89
CA THR A 38 15.20 20.16 15.64
C THR A 38 15.70 20.24 14.19
N ALA A 39 15.58 21.44 13.60
CA ALA A 39 16.13 21.94 12.33
C ALA A 39 15.30 21.72 11.02
N ALA A 40 14.49 22.74 10.73
CA ALA A 40 14.18 23.30 9.40
C ALA A 40 13.53 22.44 8.29
N ALA A 41 12.67 21.48 8.64
CA ALA A 41 11.61 21.02 7.74
C ALA A 41 10.29 21.67 8.18
N SER A 42 9.78 22.62 7.40
CA SER A 42 8.46 23.23 7.63
C SER A 42 7.41 22.12 7.73
N SER A 43 6.96 21.87 8.95
CA SER A 43 6.05 20.80 9.35
C SER A 43 4.67 20.99 8.73
N SER A 44 4.53 20.62 7.46
CA SER A 44 3.22 20.30 6.88
C SER A 44 2.90 18.86 7.26
N ALA A 45 2.62 18.65 8.55
CA ALA A 45 2.10 17.39 9.04
C ALA A 45 0.77 17.13 8.30
N THR A 46 0.78 16.18 7.37
CA THR A 46 -0.44 15.76 6.66
C THR A 46 -1.33 15.06 7.69
N SER A 47 -2.40 15.74 8.11
CA SER A 47 -3.38 15.14 9.02
C SER A 47 -4.14 14.04 8.27
N LEU A 48 -4.07 12.81 8.77
CA LEU A 48 -4.79 11.67 8.22
C LEU A 48 -6.18 11.55 8.86
N SER A 49 -7.19 11.23 8.07
CA SER A 49 -8.53 10.90 8.55
C SER A 49 -8.53 9.60 9.38
N THR A 50 -9.58 9.34 10.15
CA THR A 50 -9.72 8.09 10.91
C THR A 50 -9.65 6.85 10.03
N GLN A 51 -10.20 6.91 8.82
CA GLN A 51 -10.10 5.82 7.84
C GLN A 51 -8.64 5.61 7.39
N GLN A 52 -7.94 6.69 7.06
CA GLN A 52 -6.53 6.62 6.64
C GLN A 52 -5.63 6.10 7.78
N GLN A 53 -5.88 6.52 9.02
CA GLN A 53 -5.18 5.99 10.19
C GLN A 53 -5.41 4.48 10.36
N ARG A 54 -6.65 4.01 10.15
CA ARG A 54 -6.96 2.56 10.15
C ARG A 54 -6.19 1.82 9.06
N GLN A 55 -6.14 2.37 7.84
CA GLN A 55 -5.40 1.77 6.73
C GLN A 55 -3.90 1.68 7.02
N VAL A 56 -3.31 2.71 7.63
CA VAL A 56 -1.92 2.69 8.09
C VAL A 56 -1.71 1.61 9.15
N SER A 57 -2.60 1.48 10.14
CA SER A 57 -2.51 0.41 11.15
C SER A 57 -2.55 -0.98 10.51
N LEU A 58 -3.45 -1.20 9.55
CA LEU A 58 -3.56 -2.46 8.81
C LEU A 58 -2.30 -2.78 8.00
N TYR A 59 -1.70 -1.76 7.39
CA TYR A 59 -0.40 -1.89 6.71
C TYR A 59 0.70 -2.32 7.67
N VAL A 60 0.81 -1.68 8.84
CA VAL A 60 1.84 -2.01 9.83
C VAL A 60 1.69 -3.45 10.34
N ASP A 61 0.46 -3.86 10.66
CA ASP A 61 0.16 -5.23 11.07
C ASP A 61 0.57 -6.24 9.97
N ALA A 62 0.19 -5.98 8.72
CA ALA A 62 0.54 -6.82 7.58
C ALA A 62 2.07 -6.88 7.37
N LEU A 63 2.75 -5.73 7.42
CA LEU A 63 4.20 -5.65 7.27
C LEU A 63 4.90 -6.50 8.32
N LEU A 64 4.58 -6.31 9.60
CA LEU A 64 5.22 -7.02 10.70
C LEU A 64 4.96 -8.53 10.63
N TYR A 65 3.75 -8.93 10.25
CA TYR A 65 3.41 -10.35 10.05
C TYR A 65 4.25 -10.99 8.94
N TRP A 66 4.29 -10.36 7.76
CA TRP A 66 5.00 -10.90 6.61
C TRP A 66 6.53 -10.81 6.76
N ASN A 67 7.03 -9.80 7.48
CA ASN A 67 8.46 -9.59 7.68
C ASN A 67 9.12 -10.77 8.40
N GLN A 68 8.38 -11.49 9.25
CA GLN A 68 8.84 -12.70 9.96
C GLN A 68 9.35 -13.82 9.03
N ARG A 69 8.96 -13.80 7.75
CA ARG A 69 9.25 -14.88 6.78
C ARG A 69 10.02 -14.42 5.56
N MET A 70 10.13 -13.11 5.33
CA MET A 70 10.55 -12.56 4.03
C MET A 70 11.55 -11.40 4.07
N ASN A 71 11.94 -10.91 5.24
CA ASN A 71 12.90 -9.79 5.38
C ASN A 71 12.54 -8.60 4.47
N LEU A 72 11.29 -8.14 4.53
CA LEU A 72 10.79 -6.97 3.83
C LEU A 72 11.48 -5.69 4.29
N THR A 73 11.83 -5.60 5.58
CA THR A 73 12.56 -4.48 6.18
C THR A 73 13.38 -4.96 7.37
N ALA A 74 14.46 -4.24 7.70
CA ALA A 74 15.24 -4.50 8.91
C ALA A 74 14.49 -4.11 10.20
N VAL A 75 13.46 -3.26 10.08
CA VAL A 75 12.67 -2.79 11.22
C VAL A 75 11.61 -3.83 11.59
N THR A 76 11.56 -4.21 12.86
CA THR A 76 10.63 -5.24 13.38
C THR A 76 9.74 -4.74 14.52
N ASP A 77 9.97 -3.52 14.99
CA ASP A 77 9.17 -2.87 16.02
C ASP A 77 8.13 -1.93 15.41
N GLU A 78 6.89 -1.98 15.92
CA GLU A 78 5.77 -1.18 15.43
C GLU A 78 6.04 0.33 15.51
N SER A 79 6.62 0.80 16.62
CA SER A 79 6.90 2.22 16.82
C SER A 79 7.99 2.74 15.88
N GLU A 80 8.98 1.88 15.59
CA GLU A 80 9.99 2.18 14.57
C GLU A 80 9.41 2.17 13.15
N VAL A 81 8.47 1.25 12.83
CA VAL A 81 7.79 1.28 11.52
C VAL A 81 7.01 2.59 11.36
N MET A 82 6.29 3.01 12.40
CA MET A 82 5.54 4.27 12.36
C MET A 82 6.45 5.48 12.12
N THR A 83 7.57 5.57 12.82
CA THR A 83 8.46 6.74 12.73
C THR A 83 9.34 6.72 11.49
N ARG A 84 9.98 5.59 11.17
CA ARG A 84 11.00 5.50 10.11
C ARG A 84 10.44 5.17 8.73
N HIS A 85 9.23 4.60 8.66
CA HIS A 85 8.63 4.23 7.39
C HIS A 85 7.41 5.08 7.08
N VAL A 86 6.44 5.15 8.00
CA VAL A 86 5.18 5.86 7.74
C VAL A 86 5.39 7.37 7.71
N VAL A 87 6.00 7.95 8.76
CA VAL A 87 6.23 9.40 8.84
C VAL A 87 7.18 9.85 7.73
N ASP A 88 8.27 9.13 7.49
CA ASP A 88 9.22 9.45 6.41
C ASP A 88 8.57 9.39 5.03
N SER A 89 7.69 8.41 4.77
CA SER A 89 6.94 8.35 3.51
C SER A 89 6.00 9.55 3.33
N LEU A 90 5.27 9.94 4.38
CA LEU A 90 4.38 11.12 4.34
C LEU A 90 5.15 12.43 4.13
N ALA A 91 6.38 12.52 4.65
CA ALA A 91 7.22 13.70 4.51
C ALA A 91 7.61 14.00 3.04
N VAL A 92 7.50 13.01 2.16
CA VAL A 92 7.74 13.17 0.71
C VAL A 92 6.63 13.95 0.01
N LEU A 93 5.38 13.94 0.52
CA LEU A 93 4.24 14.55 -0.17
C LEU A 93 4.39 16.06 -0.41
N PRO A 94 4.67 16.90 0.62
CA PRO A 94 4.72 18.33 0.41
C PRO A 94 5.77 18.79 -0.64
N PRO A 95 7.03 18.31 -0.62
CA PRO A 95 7.97 18.68 -1.67
C PRO A 95 7.60 18.11 -3.05
N LEU A 96 7.00 16.92 -3.12
CA LEU A 96 6.53 16.32 -4.37
C LEU A 96 5.44 17.17 -5.03
N GLU A 97 4.41 17.55 -4.26
CA GLU A 97 3.30 18.39 -4.75
C GLU A 97 3.82 19.74 -5.23
N ARG A 98 4.67 20.41 -4.42
CA ARG A 98 5.29 21.69 -4.82
C ARG A 98 6.08 21.58 -6.12
N ALA A 99 6.89 20.53 -6.26
CA ALA A 99 7.71 20.31 -7.44
C ALA A 99 6.90 20.00 -8.70
N TYR A 100 5.71 19.40 -8.55
CA TYR A 100 4.80 19.09 -9.65
C TYR A 100 4.01 20.34 -10.08
N THR A 101 3.44 21.07 -9.12
CA THR A 101 2.70 22.31 -9.39
C THR A 101 3.59 23.42 -9.92
N SER A 102 4.84 23.55 -9.45
CA SER A 102 5.77 24.57 -9.97
C SER A 102 6.13 24.37 -11.45
N ARG A 103 5.91 23.16 -11.99
CA ARG A 103 6.04 22.83 -13.41
C ARG A 103 4.73 23.02 -14.20
N GLY A 104 3.72 23.63 -13.59
CA GLY A 104 2.39 23.81 -14.16
C GLY A 104 1.49 22.57 -14.09
N GLY A 105 1.86 21.56 -13.31
CA GLY A 105 1.08 20.32 -13.18
C GLY A 105 -0.15 20.47 -12.27
N ASP A 106 -1.26 19.85 -12.67
CA ASP A 106 -2.47 19.74 -11.86
C ASP A 106 -2.39 18.54 -10.92
N ILE A 107 -2.59 18.77 -9.62
CA ILE A 107 -2.57 17.74 -8.58
C ILE A 107 -3.89 16.94 -8.48
N SER A 108 -4.92 17.33 -9.25
CA SER A 108 -6.21 16.66 -9.31
C SER A 108 -6.17 15.41 -10.20
N GLY A 109 -5.60 14.32 -9.68
CA GLY A 109 -5.55 13.03 -10.39
C GLY A 109 -4.19 12.62 -10.92
N ILE A 110 -3.13 12.89 -10.15
CA ILE A 110 -1.77 12.43 -10.44
C ILE A 110 -1.73 10.91 -10.62
N ARG A 111 -0.94 10.45 -11.59
CA ARG A 111 -0.53 9.05 -11.73
C ARG A 111 0.92 8.91 -11.32
N LEU A 112 1.19 8.12 -10.28
CA LEU A 112 2.51 7.91 -9.71
C LEU A 112 2.94 6.45 -9.86
N VAL A 113 4.19 6.22 -10.22
CA VAL A 113 4.80 4.88 -10.22
C VAL A 113 5.88 4.84 -9.15
N ASP A 114 5.78 3.87 -8.24
CA ASP A 114 6.80 3.57 -7.25
C ASP A 114 7.65 2.39 -7.77
N VAL A 115 8.90 2.65 -8.15
CA VAL A 115 9.77 1.67 -8.81
C VAL A 115 10.64 0.96 -7.78
N GLY A 116 10.56 -0.37 -7.73
CA GLY A 116 11.23 -1.16 -6.71
C GLY A 116 10.50 -1.04 -5.37
N SER A 117 9.16 -1.13 -5.39
CA SER A 117 8.33 -0.77 -4.24
C SER A 117 8.62 -1.58 -2.97
N GLY A 118 9.21 -2.78 -3.09
CA GLY A 118 9.71 -3.53 -1.94
C GLY A 118 8.63 -3.88 -0.92
N ALA A 119 8.69 -3.23 0.23
CA ALA A 119 7.69 -3.32 1.30
C ALA A 119 6.48 -2.37 1.09
N GLY A 120 6.35 -1.78 -0.10
CA GLY A 120 5.28 -0.87 -0.48
C GLY A 120 5.50 0.57 -0.03
N LEU A 121 6.75 0.96 0.23
CA LEU A 121 7.10 2.29 0.69
C LEU A 121 7.91 3.03 -0.39
N PRO A 122 7.61 4.31 -0.65
CA PRO A 122 6.58 5.11 0.02
C PRO A 122 5.15 4.88 -0.53
N GLY A 123 5.00 4.14 -1.64
CA GLY A 123 3.78 4.12 -2.46
C GLY A 123 2.46 3.85 -1.73
N LEU A 124 2.37 2.84 -0.86
CA LEU A 124 1.14 2.50 -0.13
C LEU A 124 0.73 3.61 0.84
N ILE A 125 1.69 4.22 1.54
CA ILE A 125 1.42 5.30 2.49
C ILE A 125 0.97 6.56 1.74
N LEU A 126 1.57 6.83 0.59
CA LEU A 126 1.12 7.93 -0.28
C LEU A 126 -0.28 7.67 -0.85
N ALA A 127 -0.59 6.43 -1.22
CA ALA A 127 -1.91 6.04 -1.71
C ALA A 127 -3.01 6.25 -0.68
N VAL A 128 -2.74 5.93 0.58
CA VAL A 128 -3.63 6.24 1.71
C VAL A 128 -3.84 7.74 1.83
N ALA A 129 -2.76 8.54 1.82
CA ALA A 129 -2.83 9.98 2.03
C ALA A 129 -3.45 10.76 0.85
N ARG A 130 -3.43 10.19 -0.37
CA ARG A 130 -3.96 10.79 -1.60
C ARG A 130 -4.87 9.82 -2.35
N PRO A 131 -6.10 9.60 -1.86
CA PRO A 131 -7.04 8.64 -2.47
C PRO A 131 -7.49 9.04 -3.89
N SER A 132 -7.34 10.32 -4.27
CA SER A 132 -7.65 10.80 -5.62
C SER A 132 -6.56 10.53 -6.66
N TRP A 133 -5.34 10.16 -6.23
CA TRP A 133 -4.24 9.83 -7.12
C TRP A 133 -4.27 8.33 -7.46
N LYS A 134 -3.67 7.97 -8.60
CA LYS A 134 -3.48 6.57 -9.00
C LYS A 134 -2.04 6.16 -8.82
N PHE A 135 -1.81 5.01 -8.20
CA PHE A 135 -0.50 4.47 -7.91
C PHE A 135 -0.27 3.17 -8.64
N THR A 136 0.93 3.00 -9.20
CA THR A 136 1.41 1.72 -9.67
C THR A 136 2.65 1.34 -8.86
N LEU A 137 2.57 0.22 -8.14
CA LEU A 137 3.70 -0.34 -7.40
C LEU A 137 4.41 -1.36 -8.29
N LEU A 138 5.59 -1.02 -8.77
CA LEU A 138 6.39 -1.87 -9.64
C LEU A 138 7.44 -2.61 -8.81
N GLU A 139 7.37 -3.93 -8.79
CA GLU A 139 8.32 -4.78 -8.08
C GLU A 139 8.65 -6.02 -8.91
N SER A 140 9.92 -6.41 -8.95
CA SER A 140 10.41 -7.53 -9.76
C SER A 140 10.32 -8.87 -9.03
N MET A 141 10.41 -8.86 -7.70
CA MET A 141 10.42 -10.07 -6.89
C MET A 141 9.02 -10.57 -6.58
N ARG A 142 8.64 -11.71 -7.17
CA ARG A 142 7.31 -12.34 -6.99
C ARG A 142 6.83 -12.39 -5.55
N LYS A 143 7.68 -12.82 -4.61
CA LYS A 143 7.31 -12.90 -3.19
C LYS A 143 6.87 -11.53 -2.64
N ARG A 144 7.59 -10.46 -2.99
CA ARG A 144 7.24 -9.09 -2.58
C ARG A 144 5.98 -8.60 -3.29
N CYS A 145 5.79 -8.91 -4.57
CA CYS A 145 4.53 -8.63 -5.27
C CYS A 145 3.33 -9.24 -4.51
N THR A 146 3.42 -10.50 -4.08
CA THR A 146 2.36 -11.16 -3.31
C THR A 146 2.08 -10.45 -1.98
N PHE A 147 3.11 -9.95 -1.29
CA PHE A 147 2.92 -9.12 -0.11
C PHE A 147 2.20 -7.80 -0.45
N LEU A 148 2.60 -7.12 -1.52
CA LEU A 148 1.98 -5.85 -1.94
C LEU A 148 0.51 -6.04 -2.31
N GLU A 149 0.18 -7.09 -3.06
CA GLU A 149 -1.20 -7.45 -3.41
C GLU A 149 -2.05 -7.68 -2.15
N HIS A 150 -1.52 -8.45 -1.19
CA HIS A 150 -2.18 -8.67 0.10
C HIS A 150 -2.36 -7.38 0.90
N ALA A 151 -1.34 -6.51 0.95
CA ALA A 151 -1.41 -5.24 1.66
C ALA A 151 -2.47 -4.33 1.04
N VAL A 152 -2.53 -4.22 -0.30
CA VAL A 152 -3.56 -3.45 -1.03
C VAL A 152 -4.96 -3.96 -0.70
N GLU A 153 -5.16 -5.28 -0.70
CA GLU A 153 -6.44 -5.91 -0.37
C GLU A 153 -6.87 -5.60 1.07
N VAL A 154 -6.00 -5.84 2.05
CA VAL A 154 -6.31 -5.65 3.47
C VAL A 154 -6.53 -4.17 3.82
N MET A 155 -5.79 -3.26 3.18
CA MET A 155 -5.98 -1.81 3.34
C MET A 155 -7.18 -1.27 2.56
N GLU A 156 -7.86 -2.09 1.76
CA GLU A 156 -9.02 -1.71 0.94
C GLU A 156 -8.69 -0.55 -0.03
N LEU A 157 -7.49 -0.56 -0.62
CA LEU A 157 -7.05 0.49 -1.54
C LEU A 157 -7.53 0.24 -2.97
N SER A 158 -8.42 1.11 -3.46
CA SER A 158 -8.96 1.05 -4.83
C SER A 158 -8.16 1.87 -5.86
N ASN A 159 -7.11 2.55 -5.41
CA ASN A 159 -6.31 3.46 -6.20
C ASN A 159 -4.86 2.99 -6.41
N VAL A 160 -4.59 1.70 -6.18
CA VAL A 160 -3.27 1.09 -6.31
C VAL A 160 -3.34 -0.14 -7.22
N ASP A 161 -2.45 -0.19 -8.21
CA ASP A 161 -2.17 -1.38 -9.02
C ASP A 161 -0.79 -1.93 -8.67
N VAL A 162 -0.67 -3.24 -8.49
CA VAL A 162 0.63 -3.93 -8.31
C VAL A 162 1.06 -4.53 -9.64
N VAL A 163 2.27 -4.23 -10.08
CA VAL A 163 2.87 -4.77 -11.30
C VAL A 163 4.11 -5.56 -10.92
N CYS A 164 4.06 -6.86 -11.19
CA CYS A 164 5.16 -7.77 -10.88
C CYS A 164 6.07 -7.94 -12.10
N ASP A 165 6.96 -6.98 -12.31
CA ASP A 165 7.84 -6.91 -13.48
C ASP A 165 9.12 -6.12 -13.17
N ARG A 166 10.09 -6.21 -14.07
CA ARG A 166 11.31 -5.39 -14.02
C ARG A 166 11.07 -4.02 -14.63
N ALA A 167 11.80 -3.03 -14.14
CA ALA A 167 11.67 -1.65 -14.63
C ALA A 167 12.09 -1.53 -16.10
N GLU A 168 13.19 -2.20 -16.46
CA GLU A 168 13.75 -2.24 -17.81
C GLU A 168 12.76 -2.86 -18.82
N ASP A 169 12.08 -3.94 -18.47
CA ASP A 169 11.17 -4.66 -19.36
C ASP A 169 9.93 -3.82 -19.69
N ARG A 170 9.44 -3.04 -18.71
CA ARG A 170 8.28 -2.15 -18.89
C ARG A 170 8.63 -0.80 -19.52
N MET A 171 9.88 -0.35 -19.39
CA MET A 171 10.38 0.86 -20.06
C MET A 171 10.43 0.65 -21.58
N LEU A 172 10.74 -0.57 -22.03
CA LEU A 172 10.67 -0.99 -23.43
C LEU A 172 9.23 -1.01 -23.96
N ALA A 173 8.25 -1.44 -23.15
CA ALA A 173 6.84 -1.47 -23.55
C ALA A 173 6.21 -0.07 -23.72
N LYS A 174 6.73 0.97 -23.04
CA LYS A 174 6.26 2.36 -23.21
C LYS A 174 6.89 3.08 -24.40
N VAL A 175 8.15 2.77 -24.75
CA VAL A 175 8.80 3.34 -25.94
C VAL A 175 8.09 2.89 -27.23
N MET A 176 7.50 1.70 -27.25
CA MET A 176 6.78 1.18 -28.43
C MET A 176 5.34 1.68 -28.58
N ILE A 177 4.70 2.23 -27.53
CA ILE A 177 3.30 2.70 -27.61
C ILE A 177 3.20 4.23 -27.82
N SER A 178 4.28 4.99 -27.59
CA SER A 178 4.28 6.44 -27.82
C SER A 178 4.44 6.88 -29.29
N GLU A 179 4.55 5.96 -30.26
CA GLU A 179 4.60 6.30 -31.71
C GLU A 179 3.26 6.17 -32.45
N SER A 180 2.15 5.87 -31.77
CA SER A 180 0.84 5.64 -32.45
C SER A 180 -0.20 6.76 -32.29
N HIS A 181 0.25 8.00 -32.07
CA HIS A 181 -0.62 9.19 -32.21
C HIS A 181 0.07 10.23 -33.11
N LEU A 182 0.26 9.85 -34.37
CA LEU A 182 0.29 10.79 -35.48
C LEU A 182 -0.53 10.18 -36.62
N MET A 183 -1.83 10.48 -36.63
CA MET A 183 -2.67 10.72 -37.81
C MET A 183 -3.91 11.49 -37.38
#